data_AF-A0A7W7WWJ1-F1
#
_entry.id   AF-A0A7W7WWJ1-F1
#
_cell.length_a   1.000
_cell.length_b   1.000
_cell.length_c   1.000
_cell.angle_alpha   90.00
_cell.angle_beta   90.00
_cell.angle_gamma   90.00
#
_symmetry.space_group_name_H-M   'P 1'
#
loop_
_entity.id
_entity.type
_entity.pdbx_description
1 polymer ?
#
loop_
_entity_poly.entity_id
_entity_poly.type
_entity_poly.pdbx_seq_one_letter_code
_entity_poly.pdbx_strand_id
1 'polypeptide(L)'
;MHDISKQNGFCVDMHTKDATAAGETADRLHLVAAWREATVFTDAERAALALAEVGTRLADTHQGVSDETWAQAREHFDDDQLAALIGQIALINAANRMNVIVRNPAGSYRAGMFDAVTD
;
A
#
# COMPACT_ATOMS: atom_id res chain seq x y z
N MET A 1 -3.34 2.10 15.98
CA MET A 1 -4.74 1.99 15.49
C MET A 1 -5.30 3.33 14.97
N HIS A 2 -4.88 4.49 15.48
CA HIS A 2 -5.35 5.81 15.00
C HIS A 2 -4.82 6.21 13.61
N ASP A 3 -3.64 5.71 13.20
CA ASP A 3 -3.03 6.00 11.90
C ASP A 3 -3.56 5.14 10.73
N ILE A 4 -4.35 4.09 11.00
CA ILE A 4 -4.98 3.25 9.96
C ILE A 4 -6.23 3.93 9.36
N SER A 5 -6.70 5.03 9.96
CA SER A 5 -7.88 5.81 9.50
C SER A 5 -7.75 6.44 8.11
N LYS A 6 -6.59 6.30 7.45
CA LYS A 6 -6.32 6.86 6.12
C LYS A 6 -6.57 5.89 4.95
N GLN A 7 -6.75 4.60 5.21
CA GLN A 7 -7.04 3.64 4.15
C GLN A 7 -8.56 3.57 3.92
N ASN A 8 -9.01 3.79 2.68
CA ASN A 8 -10.42 3.66 2.34
C ASN A 8 -10.84 2.18 2.41
N GLY A 9 -11.98 1.89 3.04
CA GLY A 9 -12.47 0.53 3.22
C GLY A 9 -12.68 -0.25 1.93
N PHE A 10 -13.08 0.41 0.84
CA PHE A 10 -13.20 -0.22 -0.49
C PHE A 10 -11.83 -0.67 -1.02
N CYS A 11 -10.81 0.18 -0.93
CA CYS A 11 -9.46 -0.18 -1.38
C CYS A 11 -8.88 -1.33 -0.54
N VAL A 12 -9.16 -1.35 0.77
CA VAL A 12 -8.78 -2.48 1.65
C VAL A 12 -9.49 -3.76 1.21
N ASP A 13 -10.80 -3.72 0.98
CA ASP A 13 -11.57 -4.87 0.50
C ASP A 13 -11.04 -5.41 -0.83
N MET A 14 -10.77 -4.50 -1.77
CA MET A 14 -10.25 -4.80 -3.09
C MET A 14 -8.90 -5.51 -3.03
N HIS A 15 -7.89 -4.83 -2.47
CA HIS A 15 -6.52 -5.35 -2.47
C HIS A 15 -6.35 -6.58 -1.59
N THR A 16 -7.12 -6.72 -0.51
CA THR A 16 -7.10 -7.95 0.30
C THR A 16 -7.59 -9.14 -0.50
N LYS A 17 -8.70 -8.99 -1.24
CA LYS A 17 -9.27 -10.06 -2.07
C LYS A 17 -8.38 -10.41 -3.26
N ASP A 18 -7.80 -9.42 -3.93
CA ASP A 18 -6.88 -9.66 -5.04
C ASP A 18 -5.59 -10.32 -4.56
N ALA A 19 -5.00 -9.85 -3.45
CA ALA A 19 -3.79 -10.46 -2.89
C ALA A 19 -4.05 -11.91 -2.43
N THR A 20 -5.22 -12.17 -1.82
CA THR A 20 -5.63 -13.54 -1.46
C THR A 20 -5.76 -14.42 -2.70
N ALA A 21 -6.36 -13.92 -3.78
CA ALA A 21 -6.48 -14.65 -5.05
C ALA A 21 -5.12 -14.91 -5.70
N ALA A 22 -4.14 -14.02 -5.51
CA ALA A 22 -2.75 -14.17 -5.94
C ALA A 22 -1.90 -15.08 -5.04
N GLY A 23 -2.47 -15.64 -3.96
CA GLY A 23 -1.80 -16.61 -3.09
C GLY A 23 -1.15 -16.04 -1.83
N GLU A 24 -1.39 -14.77 -1.49
CA GLU A 24 -0.94 -14.21 -0.22
C GLU A 24 -1.68 -14.84 0.97
N THR A 25 -0.99 -14.94 2.11
CA THR A 25 -1.53 -15.61 3.31
C THR A 25 -2.31 -14.64 4.18
N ALA A 26 -3.34 -15.16 4.87
CA ALA A 26 -4.10 -14.35 5.84
C ALA A 26 -3.20 -13.77 6.94
N ASP A 27 -2.23 -14.55 7.43
CA ASP A 27 -1.30 -14.10 8.48
C ASP A 27 -0.48 -12.88 8.01
N ARG A 28 0.11 -12.94 6.83
CA ARG A 28 0.86 -11.80 6.28
C ARG A 28 -0.03 -10.59 6.02
N LEU A 29 -1.22 -10.78 5.44
CA LEU A 29 -2.18 -9.68 5.21
C LEU A 29 -2.56 -8.97 6.51
N HIS A 30 -2.86 -9.72 7.57
CA HIS A 30 -3.20 -9.14 8.87
C HIS A 30 -2.00 -8.42 9.52
N LEU A 31 -0.78 -8.93 9.30
CA LEU A 31 0.44 -8.37 9.88
C LEU A 31 0.97 -7.11 9.17
N VAL A 32 0.48 -6.77 7.96
CA VAL A 32 0.88 -5.52 7.27
C VAL A 32 0.67 -4.29 8.15
N ALA A 33 -0.42 -4.25 8.93
CA ALA A 33 -0.70 -3.14 9.84
C ALA A 33 0.31 -3.00 11.00
N ALA A 34 1.08 -4.04 11.29
CA ALA A 34 2.09 -4.11 12.35
C ALA A 34 3.47 -4.48 11.78
N TRP A 35 3.73 -4.16 10.51
CA TRP A 35 4.87 -4.68 9.75
C TRP A 35 6.24 -4.44 10.39
N ARG A 36 6.40 -3.34 11.15
CA ARG A 36 7.66 -3.01 11.85
C ARG A 36 8.04 -4.07 12.90
N GLU A 37 7.04 -4.69 13.52
CA GLU A 37 7.20 -5.71 14.56
C GLU A 37 7.04 -7.13 14.01
N ALA A 38 6.56 -7.29 12.78
CA ALA A 38 6.35 -8.58 12.15
C ALA A 38 7.64 -9.13 11.53
N THR A 39 7.88 -10.43 11.70
CA THR A 39 9.07 -11.14 11.18
C THR A 39 8.84 -11.79 9.81
N VAL A 40 7.61 -11.75 9.30
CA VAL A 40 7.19 -12.44 8.07
C VAL A 40 7.52 -11.68 6.78
N PHE A 41 8.03 -10.45 6.89
CA PHE A 41 8.43 -9.61 5.76
C PHE A 41 9.94 -9.57 5.63
N THR A 42 10.43 -9.73 4.39
CA THR A 42 11.83 -9.57 3.99
C THR A 42 12.30 -8.12 4.13
N ASP A 43 13.62 -7.90 4.13
CA ASP A 43 14.18 -6.55 4.22
C ASP A 43 13.72 -5.64 3.06
N ALA A 44 13.63 -6.20 1.84
CA ALA A 44 13.10 -5.48 0.69
C ALA A 44 11.63 -5.07 0.87
N GLU A 45 10.77 -5.97 1.38
CA GLU A 45 9.37 -5.66 1.68
C GLU A 45 9.26 -4.60 2.78
N ARG A 46 10.10 -4.68 3.82
CA ARG A 46 10.14 -3.69 4.91
C ARG A 46 10.56 -2.31 4.40
N ALA A 47 11.54 -2.23 3.50
CA ALA A 47 11.94 -0.98 2.86
C ALA A 47 10.81 -0.39 2.00
N ALA A 48 10.10 -1.23 1.24
CA ALA A 48 8.94 -0.79 0.46
C ALA A 48 7.79 -0.29 1.37
N LEU A 49 7.51 -0.99 2.47
CA LEU A 49 6.49 -0.59 3.46
C LEU A 49 6.87 0.72 4.17
N ALA A 50 8.16 0.92 4.48
CA ALA A 50 8.65 2.18 5.03
C ALA A 50 8.42 3.36 4.08
N LEU A 51 8.78 3.19 2.80
CA LEU A 51 8.56 4.20 1.77
C LEU A 51 7.06 4.49 1.57
N ALA A 52 6.22 3.45 1.52
CA ALA A 52 4.78 3.57 1.39
C ALA A 52 4.13 4.31 2.57
N GLU A 53 4.58 4.03 3.80
CA GLU A 53 4.10 4.70 5.02
C GLU A 53 4.41 6.20 4.98
N VAL A 54 5.67 6.57 4.69
CA VAL A 54 6.08 7.98 4.60
C VAL A 54 5.37 8.68 3.44
N GLY A 55 5.34 8.06 2.25
CA GLY A 55 4.67 8.60 1.06
C GLY A 55 3.17 8.85 1.27
N THR A 56 2.49 7.99 2.03
CA THR A 56 1.07 8.15 2.35
C THR A 56 0.82 9.26 3.38
N ARG A 57 1.79 9.50 4.27
CA ARG A 57 1.68 10.49 5.36
C ARG A 57 2.29 11.85 5.04
N LEU A 58 2.70 12.11 3.79
CA LEU A 58 3.28 13.39 3.36
C LEU A 58 2.45 14.63 3.78
N ALA A 59 1.12 14.50 3.81
CA ALA A 59 0.23 15.59 4.22
C ALA A 59 0.28 15.90 5.73
N ASP A 60 0.76 14.98 6.57
CA ASP A 60 0.85 15.15 8.03
C ASP A 60 2.20 15.70 8.46
N THR A 61 3.26 15.24 7.81
CA THR A 61 4.64 15.47 8.29
C THR A 61 5.22 16.76 7.74
N HIS A 62 4.73 17.28 6.60
CA HIS A 62 5.32 18.37 5.80
C HIS A 62 6.80 18.18 5.42
N GLN A 63 7.42 17.11 5.90
CA GLN A 63 8.75 16.62 5.59
C GLN A 63 8.55 15.50 4.56
N GLY A 64 9.23 15.61 3.42
CA GLY A 64 9.22 14.60 2.37
C GLY A 64 9.82 13.26 2.84
N VAL A 65 10.08 12.37 1.89
CA VAL A 65 10.82 11.14 2.16
C VAL A 65 12.24 11.52 2.63
N SER A 66 12.68 10.99 3.77
CA SER A 66 14.02 11.25 4.30
C SER A 66 15.10 10.55 3.47
N ASP A 67 16.32 11.09 3.47
CA ASP A 67 17.48 10.47 2.79
C ASP A 67 17.73 9.03 3.29
N GLU A 68 17.49 8.77 4.59
CA GLU A 68 17.60 7.44 5.18
C GLU A 68 16.58 6.46 4.58
N THR A 69 15.30 6.87 4.51
CA THR A 69 14.24 6.02 3.92
C THR A 69 14.51 5.77 2.44
N TRP A 70 14.99 6.80 1.73
CA TRP A 70 15.37 6.68 0.33
C TRP A 70 16.56 5.73 0.13
N ALA A 71 17.60 5.86 0.95
CA ALA A 71 18.76 4.98 0.90
C ALA A 71 18.39 3.52 1.15
N GLN A 72 17.57 3.24 2.17
CA GLN A 72 17.09 1.89 2.46
C GLN A 72 16.31 1.28 1.29
N ALA A 73 15.45 2.06 0.62
CA ALA A 73 14.75 1.56 -0.56
C ALA A 73 15.71 1.25 -1.72
N ARG A 74 16.71 2.11 -1.94
CA ARG A 74 17.73 1.91 -2.99
C ARG A 74 18.68 0.73 -2.75
N GLU A 75 18.75 0.18 -1.54
CA GLU A 75 19.50 -1.05 -1.27
C GLU A 75 18.83 -2.29 -1.90
N HIS A 76 17.53 -2.22 -2.17
CA HIS A 76 16.73 -3.37 -2.61
C HIS A 76 16.10 -3.21 -3.99
N PHE A 77 15.89 -1.98 -4.45
CA PHE A 77 15.18 -1.67 -5.67
C PHE A 77 16.03 -0.80 -6.61
N ASP A 78 16.04 -1.15 -7.88
CA ASP A 78 16.60 -0.30 -8.94
C ASP A 78 15.69 0.89 -9.27
N ASP A 79 16.14 1.77 -10.17
CA ASP A 79 15.42 3.00 -10.51
C ASP A 79 14.04 2.72 -11.12
N ASP A 80 13.89 1.68 -11.95
CA ASP A 80 12.63 1.32 -12.58
C ASP A 80 11.65 0.73 -11.55
N GLN A 81 12.14 -0.12 -10.66
CA GLN A 81 11.37 -0.68 -9.55
C GLN A 81 10.93 0.39 -8.56
N LEU A 82 11.80 1.36 -8.24
CA LEU A 82 11.45 2.50 -7.39
C LEU A 82 10.41 3.39 -8.05
N ALA A 83 10.56 3.68 -9.34
CA ALA A 83 9.57 4.45 -10.10
C ALA A 83 8.20 3.75 -10.07
N ALA A 84 8.17 2.43 -10.27
CA ALA A 84 6.95 1.63 -10.17
C ALA A 84 6.35 1.68 -8.75
N LEU A 85 7.17 1.50 -7.71
CA LEU A 85 6.73 1.54 -6.31
C LEU A 85 6.14 2.91 -5.94
N ILE A 86 6.82 4.01 -6.31
CA ILE A 86 6.32 5.38 -6.11
C ILE A 86 5.01 5.58 -6.86
N GLY A 87 4.92 5.11 -8.10
CA GLY A 87 3.71 5.15 -8.90
C GLY A 87 2.55 4.45 -8.20
N GLN A 88 2.76 3.24 -7.67
CA GLN A 88 1.74 2.49 -6.92
C GLN A 88 1.31 3.24 -5.65
N ILE A 89 2.26 3.78 -4.88
CA ILE A 89 1.97 4.59 -3.68
C ILE A 89 1.12 5.82 -4.04
N ALA A 90 1.45 6.51 -5.13
CA ALA A 90 0.67 7.66 -5.59
C ALA A 90 -0.74 7.26 -6.05
N LEU A 91 -0.86 6.16 -6.81
CA LEU A 91 -2.12 5.66 -7.34
C LEU A 91 -3.09 5.25 -6.22
N ILE A 92 -2.61 4.48 -5.23
CA ILE A 92 -3.45 4.06 -4.10
C ILE A 92 -3.87 5.26 -3.25
N ASN A 93 -3.01 6.26 -3.11
CA ASN A 93 -3.33 7.51 -2.43
C ASN A 93 -4.42 8.31 -3.15
N ALA A 94 -4.39 8.37 -4.49
CA ALA A 94 -5.42 8.99 -5.29
C ALA A 94 -6.75 8.21 -5.20
N ALA A 95 -6.69 6.88 -5.35
CA ALA A 95 -7.85 6.00 -5.25
C ALA A 95 -8.54 6.09 -3.89
N ASN A 96 -7.77 6.09 -2.79
CA ASN A 96 -8.30 6.28 -1.45
C ASN A 96 -9.08 7.60 -1.34
N ARG A 97 -8.53 8.71 -1.84
CA ARG A 97 -9.19 10.04 -1.81
C ARG A 97 -10.49 10.03 -2.61
N MET A 98 -10.48 9.49 -3.83
CA MET A 98 -11.67 9.39 -4.66
C MET A 98 -12.76 8.56 -3.98
N ASN A 99 -12.43 7.36 -3.49
CA ASN A 99 -13.40 6.47 -2.84
C ASN A 99 -13.98 7.06 -1.55
N VAL A 100 -13.20 7.86 -0.80
CA VAL A 100 -13.72 8.60 0.37
C VAL A 100 -14.71 9.69 -0.06
N ILE A 101 -14.35 10.50 -1.06
CA ILE A 101 -15.19 11.60 -1.56
C ILE A 101 -16.55 11.08 -2.05
N VAL A 102 -16.55 9.98 -2.81
CA VAL A 102 -17.79 9.39 -3.36
C VAL A 102 -18.47 8.43 -2.39
N ARG A 103 -17.93 8.23 -1.18
CA ARG A 103 -18.47 7.34 -0.13
C ARG A 103 -18.67 5.90 -0.60
N ASN A 104 -17.71 5.37 -1.36
CA ASN A 104 -17.77 4.01 -1.89
C ASN A 104 -17.68 2.98 -0.75
N PRO A 105 -18.70 2.14 -0.49
CA PRO A 105 -18.68 1.19 0.60
C PRO A 105 -17.83 -0.04 0.28
N ALA A 106 -17.22 -0.61 1.32
CA ALA A 106 -16.52 -1.90 1.25
C ALA A 106 -17.49 -3.10 1.24
N GLY A 107 -17.01 -4.26 0.80
CA GLY A 107 -17.63 -5.58 1.03
C GLY A 107 -18.17 -6.24 -0.24
N SER A 108 -18.47 -5.46 -1.28
CA SER A 108 -19.05 -5.96 -2.52
C SER A 108 -18.02 -6.34 -3.59
N TYR A 109 -16.75 -5.99 -3.41
CA TYR A 109 -15.71 -6.30 -4.41
C TYR A 109 -15.53 -7.81 -4.56
N ARG A 110 -15.16 -8.26 -5.77
CA ARG A 110 -14.76 -9.63 -6.06
C ARG A 110 -13.43 -9.58 -6.80
N ALA A 111 -12.52 -10.49 -6.47
CA ALA A 111 -11.21 -10.52 -7.12
C ALA A 111 -11.34 -10.54 -8.64
N GLY A 112 -10.54 -9.71 -9.32
CA GLY A 112 -10.56 -9.54 -10.77
C GLY A 112 -11.76 -8.78 -11.34
N MET A 113 -12.57 -8.09 -10.51
CA MET A 113 -13.73 -7.33 -10.99
C MET A 113 -13.36 -6.21 -11.98
N PHE A 114 -12.11 -5.73 -11.96
CA PHE A 114 -11.62 -4.70 -12.88
C PHE A 114 -10.68 -5.20 -13.98
N ASP A 115 -10.39 -6.50 -14.04
CA ASP A 115 -9.50 -7.07 -15.06
C ASP A 115 -10.09 -6.89 -16.48
N ALA A 116 -11.42 -6.82 -16.59
CA ALA A 116 -12.13 -6.61 -17.84
C ALA A 116 -12.22 -5.13 -18.29
N VAL A 117 -11.66 -4.17 -17.55
CA VAL A 117 -11.68 -2.73 -17.89
C VAL A 117 -10.40 -2.31 -18.64
N THR A 118 -9.40 -3.19 -18.70
CA THR A 118 -8.10 -2.94 -19.34
C THR A 118 -7.91 -3.63 -20.70
N ASP A 119 -8.95 -4.31 -21.21
CA ASP A 119 -9.05 -4.82 -22.60
C ASP A 119 -9.77 -3.80 -23.51
#